data_AF-A0A921INT1-F1
#
_entry.id   AF-A0A921INT1-F1
#
_cell.length_a   1.000
_cell.length_b   1.000
_cell.length_c   1.000
_cell.angle_alpha   90.00
_cell.angle_beta   90.00
_cell.angle_gamma   90.00
#
_symmetry.space_group_name_H-M   'P 1'
#
loop_
_entity.id
_entity.type
_entity.pdbx_description
1 polymer ?
#
loop_
_entity_poly.entity_id
_entity_poly.type
_entity_poly.pdbx_seq_one_letter_code
_entity_poly.pdbx_strand_id
1 'polypeptide(L)'
;MALLSLGRFHHRPLILGKGGFGRQLADWLEEEGWGTAEFLDDNAPGCAGALRDYADPALLKPGRAAFVALGDNKLRVTLLQKLAAAGYETPVFLSASASISPSAVLEPGCVVLPQAYVGAGVHLGIGCIVNGGAIVDHDARLGRGVHVAPGGIVKAGADVAAFTKVDSGEIIHSPWESV
;
A
#
# COMPACT_ATOMS: atom_id res chain seq x y z
N MET A 1 21.98 -10.70 -22.01
CA MET A 1 22.10 -9.57 -22.95
C MET A 1 21.46 -8.36 -22.29
N ALA A 2 22.27 -7.30 -22.09
CA ALA A 2 21.96 -5.91 -21.75
C ALA A 2 20.90 -5.61 -20.66
N LEU A 3 21.11 -4.73 -19.67
CA LEU A 3 22.24 -3.93 -19.21
C LEU A 3 21.78 -3.33 -17.85
N LEU A 4 22.68 -3.27 -16.88
CA LEU A 4 22.82 -2.27 -15.80
C LEU A 4 21.63 -1.37 -15.39
N SER A 5 21.32 -1.41 -14.10
CA SER A 5 21.31 -0.23 -13.22
C SER A 5 21.69 -0.72 -11.81
N LEU A 6 22.96 -0.75 -11.41
CA LEU A 6 23.64 0.38 -10.76
C LEU A 6 22.69 1.44 -10.19
N GLY A 7 21.88 1.01 -9.21
CA GLY A 7 21.05 1.87 -8.40
C GLY A 7 21.01 1.45 -6.93
N ARG A 8 22.12 0.96 -6.35
CA ARG A 8 22.30 1.00 -4.88
C ARG A 8 22.56 2.46 -4.47
N PHE A 9 21.63 3.36 -4.77
CA PHE A 9 21.60 4.68 -4.19
C PHE A 9 20.70 4.58 -2.97
N HIS A 10 21.10 5.22 -1.88
CA HIS A 10 20.32 5.33 -0.66
C HIS A 10 18.99 6.05 -0.95
N HIS A 11 17.99 5.31 -1.43
CA HIS A 11 16.65 5.85 -1.61
C HIS A 11 16.10 6.14 -0.21
N ARG A 12 15.62 7.36 0.00
CA ARG A 12 14.92 7.77 1.22
C ARG A 12 13.43 7.84 0.88
N PRO A 13 12.68 6.74 0.88
CA PRO A 13 11.26 6.80 0.58
C PRO A 13 10.58 7.76 1.56
N LEU A 14 9.58 8.49 1.07
CA LEU A 14 8.76 9.35 1.91
C LEU A 14 7.58 8.52 2.43
N ILE A 15 7.30 8.55 3.73
CA ILE A 15 6.10 7.95 4.30
C ILE A 15 5.26 9.04 4.95
N LEU A 16 4.02 9.19 4.48
CA LEU A 16 3.00 10.01 5.13
C LEU A 16 2.29 9.15 6.17
N GLY A 17 2.52 9.45 7.45
CA GLY A 17 2.02 8.72 8.61
C GLY A 17 3.13 7.94 9.33
N LYS A 18 3.46 8.34 10.55
CA LYS A 18 4.43 7.69 11.46
C LYS A 18 3.71 7.00 12.64
N GLY A 19 2.52 6.48 12.38
CA GLY A 19 1.77 5.63 13.33
C GLY A 19 2.39 4.23 13.48
N GLY A 20 1.65 3.30 14.10
CA GLY A 20 2.07 1.90 14.19
C GLY A 20 2.35 1.27 12.82
N PHE A 21 1.40 1.43 11.88
CA PHE A 21 1.54 0.90 10.52
C PHE A 21 2.69 1.55 9.74
N GLY A 22 2.86 2.88 9.83
CA GLY A 22 3.95 3.57 9.12
C GLY A 22 5.34 3.15 9.58
N ARG A 23 5.54 2.91 10.88
CA ARG A 23 6.80 2.37 11.40
C ARG A 23 7.05 0.96 10.89
N GLN A 24 6.02 0.12 10.92
CA GLN A 24 6.11 -1.25 10.41
C GLN A 24 6.44 -1.30 8.91
N LEU A 25 5.80 -0.43 8.12
CA LEU A 25 6.10 -0.30 6.69
C LEU A 25 7.54 0.16 6.46
N ALA A 26 8.07 1.06 7.28
CA ALA A 26 9.47 1.49 7.18
C ALA A 26 10.45 0.34 7.47
N ASP A 27 10.16 -0.50 8.47
CA ASP A 27 11.01 -1.68 8.77
C ASP A 27 11.12 -2.59 7.54
N TRP A 28 10.00 -2.88 6.87
CA TRP A 28 10.01 -3.72 5.66
C TRP A 28 10.61 -3.04 4.43
N LEU A 29 10.37 -1.74 4.24
CA LEU A 29 11.02 -0.99 3.17
C LEU A 29 12.55 -1.02 3.34
N GLU A 30 13.05 -0.87 4.56
CA GLU A 30 14.47 -0.96 4.86
C GLU A 30 15.02 -2.38 4.62
N GLU A 31 14.33 -3.41 5.12
CA GLU A 31 14.68 -4.83 4.93
C GLU A 31 14.74 -5.22 3.44
N GLU A 32 13.79 -4.73 2.64
CA GLU A 32 13.71 -5.02 1.20
C GLU A 32 14.56 -4.08 0.33
N GLY A 33 15.40 -3.24 0.95
CA GLY A 33 16.42 -2.46 0.25
C GLY A 33 15.93 -1.15 -0.35
N TRP A 34 14.73 -0.68 0.01
CA TRP A 34 14.23 0.65 -0.36
C TRP A 34 14.94 1.78 0.39
N GLY A 35 15.60 1.46 1.51
CA GLY A 35 16.37 2.39 2.35
C GLY A 35 15.55 3.06 3.46
N THR A 36 16.23 3.85 4.29
CA THR A 36 15.63 4.45 5.50
C THR A 36 14.61 5.52 5.13
N ALA A 37 13.36 5.32 5.59
CA ALA A 37 12.26 6.23 5.32
C ALA A 37 12.38 7.58 6.03
N GLU A 38 11.94 8.64 5.35
CA GLU A 38 11.69 9.95 5.94
C GLU A 38 10.17 10.11 6.14
N PHE A 39 9.75 10.67 7.27
CA PHE A 39 8.35 10.72 7.63
C PHE A 39 7.78 12.13 7.57
N LEU A 40 6.52 12.22 7.15
CA LEU A 40 5.62 13.34 7.42
C LEU A 40 4.48 12.87 8.31
N ASP A 41 4.21 13.58 9.40
CA ASP A 41 3.11 13.27 10.31
C ASP A 41 2.71 14.52 11.09
N ASP A 42 1.42 14.71 11.31
CA ASP A 42 0.91 15.91 11.99
C ASP A 42 1.12 15.87 13.52
N ASN A 43 1.30 14.68 14.10
CA ASN A 43 1.29 14.48 15.56
C ASN A 43 2.53 13.74 16.08
N ALA A 44 3.20 12.95 15.25
CA ALA A 44 4.34 12.15 15.68
C ALA A 44 5.65 12.96 15.71
N PRO A 45 6.47 12.84 16.76
CA PRO A 45 7.74 13.55 16.87
C PRO A 45 8.81 12.99 15.92
N GLY A 46 9.80 13.82 15.59
CA GLY A 46 10.94 13.43 14.75
C GLY A 46 10.54 13.10 13.31
N CYS A 47 9.57 13.83 12.77
CA CYS A 47 9.21 13.83 11.35
C CYS A 47 9.84 15.04 10.67
N ALA A 48 10.04 14.97 9.35
CA ALA A 48 10.56 16.09 8.57
C ALA A 48 9.56 17.26 8.44
N GLY A 49 8.28 16.99 8.69
CA GLY A 49 7.19 17.97 8.62
C GLY A 49 5.83 17.32 8.85
N ALA A 50 4.79 18.09 8.60
CA ALA A 50 3.38 17.67 8.64
C ALA A 50 2.96 17.01 7.32
N LEU A 51 1.80 16.36 7.29
CA LEU A 51 1.29 15.68 6.09
C LEU A 51 1.15 16.61 4.89
N ARG A 52 0.85 17.89 5.13
CA ARG A 52 0.71 18.92 4.09
C ARG A 52 2.02 19.37 3.44
N ASP A 53 3.15 19.06 4.06
CA ASP A 53 4.46 19.54 3.62
C ASP A 53 5.05 18.65 2.51
N TYR A 54 4.29 17.68 1.99
CA TYR A 54 4.72 16.80 0.88
C TYR A 54 5.23 17.56 -0.35
N ALA A 55 4.77 18.77 -0.59
CA ALA A 55 5.21 19.60 -1.72
C ALA A 55 6.40 20.52 -1.40
N ASP A 56 6.99 20.43 -0.20
CA ASP A 56 8.17 21.21 0.16
C ASP A 56 9.32 20.89 -0.82
N PRO A 57 9.92 21.90 -1.49
CA PRO A 57 11.08 21.71 -2.38
C PRO A 57 12.29 21.01 -1.72
N ALA A 58 12.42 21.07 -0.40
CA ALA A 58 13.43 20.33 0.34
C ALA A 58 13.21 18.82 0.24
N LEU A 59 11.94 18.38 0.28
CA LEU A 59 11.53 16.97 0.28
C LEU A 59 11.27 16.42 -1.12
N LEU A 60 10.67 17.22 -1.99
CA LEU A 60 10.26 16.81 -3.33
C LEU A 60 11.50 16.62 -4.21
N LYS A 61 11.73 15.37 -4.62
CA LYS A 61 12.73 14.99 -5.62
C LYS A 61 12.02 14.20 -6.72
N PRO A 62 12.24 14.51 -8.02
CA PRO A 62 11.64 13.75 -9.11
C PRO A 62 11.92 12.25 -8.97
N GLY A 63 10.89 11.42 -9.13
CA GLY A 63 11.04 9.97 -9.04
C GLY A 63 11.21 9.42 -7.61
N ARG A 64 11.08 10.26 -6.57
CA ARG A 64 11.14 9.77 -5.18
C ARG A 64 9.90 8.93 -4.89
N ALA A 65 10.11 7.69 -4.42
CA ALA A 65 9.05 6.84 -3.93
C ALA A 65 8.38 7.44 -2.68
N ALA A 66 7.05 7.43 -2.67
CA ALA A 66 6.25 7.87 -1.53
C ALA A 66 5.10 6.90 -1.23
N PHE A 67 4.89 6.65 0.06
CA PHE A 67 3.85 5.79 0.59
C PHE A 67 2.96 6.56 1.56
N VAL A 68 1.70 6.15 1.69
CA VAL A 68 0.77 6.75 2.66
C VAL A 68 0.30 5.68 3.63
N ALA A 69 0.87 5.68 4.83
CA ALA A 69 0.63 4.68 5.86
C ALA A 69 -0.43 5.14 6.89
N LEU A 70 -1.60 5.53 6.37
CA LEU A 70 -2.73 6.00 7.17
C LEU A 70 -3.89 5.01 7.14
N GLY A 71 -4.49 4.73 8.30
CA GLY A 71 -5.67 3.87 8.41
C GLY A 71 -6.94 4.50 7.84
N ASP A 72 -7.01 5.83 7.76
CA ASP A 72 -8.11 6.52 7.06
C ASP A 72 -8.01 6.28 5.56
N ASN A 73 -8.92 5.46 5.03
CA ASN A 73 -8.97 5.06 3.63
C ASN A 73 -9.12 6.22 2.65
N LYS A 74 -9.95 7.22 2.99
CA LYS A 74 -10.22 8.36 2.09
C LYS A 74 -9.05 9.33 2.08
N LEU A 75 -8.51 9.63 3.26
CA LEU A 75 -7.34 10.49 3.40
C LEU A 75 -6.12 9.85 2.72
N ARG A 76 -5.93 8.54 2.89
CA ARG A 76 -4.87 7.77 2.23
C ARG A 76 -4.89 7.95 0.71
N VAL A 77 -6.02 7.68 0.08
CA VAL A 77 -6.16 7.84 -1.39
C VAL A 77 -5.99 9.30 -1.82
N THR A 78 -6.53 10.24 -1.05
CA THR A 78 -6.39 11.68 -1.35
C THR A 78 -4.92 12.12 -1.34
N LEU A 79 -4.14 11.65 -0.37
CA LEU A 79 -2.71 11.97 -0.27
C LEU A 79 -1.90 11.28 -1.36
N LEU A 80 -2.22 10.04 -1.72
CA LEU A 80 -1.59 9.36 -2.87
C LEU A 80 -1.77 10.14 -4.17
N GLN A 81 -2.97 10.68 -4.42
CA GLN A 81 -3.25 11.51 -5.59
C GLN A 81 -2.44 12.82 -5.56
N LYS A 82 -2.35 13.46 -4.40
CA LYS A 82 -1.54 14.68 -4.21
C LYS A 82 -0.04 14.43 -4.42
N LEU A 83 0.47 13.32 -3.91
CA LEU A 83 1.86 12.89 -4.11
C LEU A 83 2.16 12.67 -5.59
N ALA A 84 1.31 11.91 -6.29
CA ALA A 84 1.46 11.68 -7.72
C ALA A 84 1.42 12.99 -8.52
N ALA A 85 0.48 13.90 -8.21
CA ALA A 85 0.38 15.21 -8.84
C ALA A 85 1.59 16.12 -8.58
N ALA A 86 2.26 15.95 -7.43
CA ALA A 86 3.48 16.67 -7.09
C ALA A 86 4.75 16.08 -7.75
N GLY A 87 4.67 14.90 -8.39
CA GLY A 87 5.79 14.26 -9.08
C GLY A 87 6.53 13.18 -8.28
N TYR A 88 5.94 12.70 -7.17
CA TYR A 88 6.40 11.48 -6.51
C TYR A 88 5.99 10.24 -7.31
N GLU A 89 6.78 9.17 -7.16
CA GLU A 89 6.33 7.83 -7.51
C GLU A 89 5.49 7.26 -6.36
N THR A 90 4.34 6.68 -6.67
CA THR A 90 3.47 5.99 -5.70
C THR A 90 3.47 4.49 -5.99
N PRO A 91 4.62 3.80 -5.78
CA PRO A 91 4.74 2.39 -6.13
C PRO A 91 3.83 1.51 -5.27
N VAL A 92 3.65 0.28 -5.74
CA VAL A 92 3.05 -0.78 -4.92
C VAL A 92 4.16 -1.37 -4.04
N PHE A 93 3.92 -1.46 -2.73
CA PHE A 93 4.78 -2.24 -1.84
C PHE A 93 4.28 -3.69 -1.79
N LEU A 94 5.17 -4.63 -2.12
CA LEU A 94 4.88 -6.06 -2.11
C LEU A 94 5.89 -6.76 -1.21
N SER A 95 5.43 -7.29 -0.07
CA SER A 95 6.33 -8.07 0.76
C SER A 95 6.83 -9.31 0.02
N ALA A 96 8.12 -9.62 0.14
CA ALA A 96 8.72 -10.84 -0.39
C ALA A 96 8.09 -12.15 0.16
N SER A 97 7.37 -12.06 1.29
CA SER A 97 6.67 -13.19 1.92
C SER A 97 5.18 -13.28 1.57
N ALA A 98 4.67 -12.37 0.72
CA ALA A 98 3.31 -12.46 0.19
C ALA A 98 3.26 -13.41 -1.03
N SER A 99 2.13 -14.09 -1.22
CA SER A 99 1.86 -14.91 -2.39
C SER A 99 0.90 -14.19 -3.32
N ILE A 100 1.39 -13.76 -4.48
CA ILE A 100 0.62 -12.92 -5.42
C ILE A 100 0.62 -13.60 -6.78
N SER A 101 -0.57 -13.79 -7.36
CA SER A 101 -0.68 -14.34 -8.70
C SER A 101 -0.05 -13.39 -9.73
N PRO A 102 0.70 -13.89 -10.73
CA PRO A 102 1.21 -13.09 -11.84
C PRO A 102 0.13 -12.40 -12.68
N SER A 103 -1.13 -12.87 -12.59
CA SER A 103 -2.27 -12.27 -13.30
C SER A 103 -3.05 -11.25 -12.49
N ALA A 104 -2.67 -11.00 -11.23
CA ALA A 104 -3.30 -9.96 -10.42
C ALA A 104 -2.90 -8.57 -10.91
N VAL A 105 -3.83 -7.62 -10.83
CA VAL A 105 -3.61 -6.21 -11.17
C VAL A 105 -3.69 -5.39 -9.88
N LEU A 106 -2.60 -4.68 -9.57
CA LEU A 106 -2.49 -3.85 -8.37
C LEU A 106 -2.21 -2.41 -8.78
N GLU A 107 -3.16 -1.53 -8.49
CA GLU A 107 -3.03 -0.11 -8.83
C GLU A 107 -2.04 0.63 -7.90
N PRO A 108 -1.55 1.82 -8.27
CA PRO A 108 -0.55 2.57 -7.50
C PRO A 108 -0.90 2.79 -6.02
N GLY A 109 0.13 2.81 -5.18
CA GLY A 109 0.03 3.02 -3.73
C GLY A 109 -0.57 1.85 -2.95
N CYS A 110 -0.83 0.71 -3.59
CA CYS A 110 -1.23 -0.51 -2.87
C CYS A 110 -0.09 -0.99 -1.95
N VAL A 111 -0.47 -1.60 -0.83
CA VAL A 111 0.46 -2.22 0.13
C VAL A 111 -0.01 -3.64 0.41
N VAL A 112 0.80 -4.62 0.05
CA VAL A 112 0.57 -6.05 0.31
C VAL A 112 1.59 -6.54 1.32
N LEU A 113 1.10 -6.91 2.50
CA LEU A 113 1.90 -7.22 3.67
C LEU A 113 2.29 -8.70 3.78
N PRO A 114 3.23 -9.04 4.68
CA PRO A 114 3.70 -10.42 4.84
C PRO A 114 2.58 -11.46 4.98
N GLN A 115 2.76 -12.62 4.34
CA GLN A 115 1.83 -13.77 4.39
C GLN A 115 0.45 -13.50 3.79
N ALA A 116 0.21 -12.34 3.17
CA ALA A 116 -1.00 -12.12 2.39
C ALA A 116 -1.05 -13.01 1.15
N TYR A 117 -2.26 -13.41 0.75
CA TYR A 117 -2.53 -14.10 -0.51
C TYR A 117 -3.38 -13.23 -1.43
N VAL A 118 -2.95 -13.05 -2.67
CA VAL A 118 -3.69 -12.35 -3.73
C VAL A 118 -3.80 -13.29 -4.93
N GLY A 119 -5.02 -13.78 -5.19
CA GLY A 119 -5.33 -14.80 -6.19
C GLY A 119 -5.26 -14.32 -7.64
N ALA A 120 -5.47 -15.26 -8.56
CA ALA A 120 -5.47 -14.99 -9.99
C ALA A 120 -6.62 -14.05 -10.40
N GLY A 121 -6.36 -13.14 -11.35
CA GLY A 121 -7.40 -12.25 -11.88
C GLY A 121 -7.90 -11.18 -10.90
N VAL A 122 -7.36 -11.10 -9.68
CA VAL A 122 -7.72 -10.08 -8.70
C VAL A 122 -7.39 -8.68 -9.22
N HIS A 123 -8.26 -7.72 -8.94
CA HIS A 123 -8.01 -6.30 -9.17
C HIS A 123 -8.06 -5.51 -7.85
N LEU A 124 -6.94 -4.92 -7.45
CA LEU A 124 -6.85 -4.00 -6.32
C LEU A 124 -6.80 -2.55 -6.80
N GLY A 125 -7.81 -1.75 -6.43
CA GLY A 125 -7.83 -0.33 -6.73
C GLY A 125 -6.77 0.50 -5.97
N ILE A 126 -6.53 1.75 -6.41
CA ILE A 126 -5.51 2.65 -5.84
C ILE A 126 -5.53 2.66 -4.31
N GLY A 127 -4.36 2.51 -3.69
CA GLY A 127 -4.21 2.67 -2.24
C GLY A 127 -4.87 1.58 -1.41
N CYS A 128 -5.17 0.41 -1.99
CA CYS A 128 -5.62 -0.74 -1.22
C CYS A 128 -4.53 -1.25 -0.27
N ILE A 129 -4.95 -1.73 0.90
CA ILE A 129 -4.06 -2.41 1.85
C ILE A 129 -4.57 -3.84 2.00
N VAL A 130 -3.73 -4.82 1.67
CA VAL A 130 -3.94 -6.23 1.98
C VAL A 130 -2.99 -6.58 3.11
N ASN A 131 -3.53 -6.66 4.32
CA ASN A 131 -2.74 -6.76 5.54
C ASN A 131 -2.21 -8.18 5.78
N GLY A 132 -1.41 -8.36 6.82
CA GLY A 132 -0.73 -9.62 7.08
C GLY A 132 -1.69 -10.79 7.22
N GLY A 133 -1.43 -11.88 6.48
CA GLY A 133 -2.27 -13.08 6.47
C GLY A 133 -3.67 -12.89 5.86
N ALA A 134 -3.98 -11.72 5.29
CA ALA A 134 -5.25 -11.52 4.60
C ALA A 134 -5.30 -12.31 3.29
N ILE A 135 -6.50 -12.76 2.90
CA ILE A 135 -6.72 -13.55 1.69
C ILE A 135 -7.65 -12.76 0.78
N VAL A 136 -7.20 -12.49 -0.45
CA VAL A 136 -8.03 -12.00 -1.54
C VAL A 136 -8.01 -13.07 -2.62
N ASP A 137 -9.06 -13.88 -2.65
CA ASP A 137 -9.15 -15.04 -3.53
C ASP A 137 -9.42 -14.63 -4.99
N HIS A 138 -9.29 -15.58 -5.92
CA HIS A 138 -9.28 -15.33 -7.35
C HIS A 138 -10.50 -14.54 -7.86
N ASP A 139 -10.28 -13.72 -8.89
CA ASP A 139 -11.29 -12.90 -9.58
C ASP A 139 -12.01 -11.84 -8.71
N ALA A 140 -11.58 -11.62 -7.46
CA ALA A 140 -12.13 -10.58 -6.60
C ALA A 140 -11.75 -9.17 -7.09
N ARG A 141 -12.64 -8.20 -6.86
CA ARG A 141 -12.47 -6.80 -7.27
C ARG A 141 -12.62 -5.88 -6.07
N LEU A 142 -11.54 -5.22 -5.69
CA LEU A 142 -11.52 -4.28 -4.57
C LEU A 142 -11.45 -2.85 -5.12
N GLY A 143 -12.41 -2.00 -4.73
CA GLY A 143 -12.40 -0.59 -5.05
C GLY A 143 -11.23 0.16 -4.39
N ARG A 144 -10.95 1.39 -4.85
CA ARG A 144 -9.86 2.21 -4.30
C ARG A 144 -9.94 2.36 -2.78
N GLY A 145 -8.79 2.33 -2.13
CA GLY A 145 -8.65 2.56 -0.70
C GLY A 145 -9.25 1.47 0.19
N VAL A 146 -9.62 0.30 -0.35
CA VAL A 146 -10.07 -0.82 0.49
C VAL A 146 -8.95 -1.24 1.43
N HIS A 147 -9.31 -1.58 2.67
CA HIS A 147 -8.37 -2.14 3.65
C HIS A 147 -8.87 -3.50 4.10
N VAL A 148 -8.22 -4.57 3.64
CA VAL A 148 -8.42 -5.91 4.18
C VAL A 148 -7.48 -6.04 5.38
N ALA A 149 -8.06 -6.02 6.59
CA ALA A 149 -7.34 -6.06 7.85
C ALA A 149 -6.66 -7.43 8.08
N PRO A 150 -5.81 -7.59 9.12
CA PRO A 150 -5.08 -8.84 9.33
C PRO A 150 -6.02 -10.04 9.38
N GLY A 151 -5.74 -11.06 8.58
CA GLY A 151 -6.56 -12.27 8.47
C GLY A 151 -7.99 -12.08 7.93
N GLY A 152 -8.33 -10.91 7.38
CA GLY A 152 -9.59 -10.72 6.65
C GLY A 152 -9.60 -11.52 5.34
N ILE A 153 -10.76 -12.00 4.92
CA ILE A 153 -10.92 -12.88 3.76
C ILE A 153 -11.91 -12.25 2.79
N VAL A 154 -11.50 -12.10 1.53
CA VAL A 154 -12.37 -11.77 0.39
C VAL A 154 -12.40 -12.99 -0.51
N LYS A 155 -13.56 -13.65 -0.59
CA LYS A 155 -13.71 -14.88 -1.37
C LYS A 155 -13.79 -14.60 -2.86
N ALA A 156 -13.68 -15.67 -3.64
CA ALA A 156 -13.55 -15.59 -5.09
C ALA A 156 -14.69 -14.79 -5.74
N GLY A 157 -14.35 -13.96 -6.72
CA GLY A 157 -15.31 -13.17 -7.48
C GLY A 157 -16.08 -12.11 -6.69
N ALA A 158 -15.75 -11.87 -5.41
CA ALA A 158 -16.44 -10.87 -4.60
C ALA A 158 -16.05 -9.43 -5.01
N ASP A 159 -17.04 -8.53 -5.00
CA ASP A 159 -16.85 -7.09 -5.19
C ASP A 159 -16.85 -6.37 -3.83
N VAL A 160 -15.77 -5.67 -3.52
CA VAL A 160 -15.65 -4.85 -2.31
C VAL A 160 -15.68 -3.38 -2.69
N ALA A 161 -16.68 -2.65 -2.16
CA ALA A 161 -16.85 -1.23 -2.44
C ALA A 161 -15.64 -0.38 -2.03
N ALA A 162 -15.43 0.74 -2.73
CA ALA A 162 -14.33 1.66 -2.44
C ALA A 162 -14.36 2.16 -0.98
N PHE A 163 -13.19 2.29 -0.39
CA PHE A 163 -12.96 2.75 1.00
C PHE A 163 -13.52 1.84 2.09
N THR A 164 -14.01 0.64 1.75
CA THR A 164 -14.45 -0.34 2.74
C THR A 164 -13.26 -0.88 3.53
N LYS A 165 -13.49 -1.13 4.82
CA LYS A 165 -12.59 -1.93 5.64
C LYS A 165 -13.23 -3.30 5.82
N VAL A 166 -12.52 -4.35 5.43
CA VAL A 166 -12.85 -5.73 5.78
C VAL A 166 -12.09 -6.01 7.06
N ASP A 167 -12.80 -6.20 8.17
CA ASP A 167 -12.21 -6.33 9.49
C ASP A 167 -11.49 -7.68 9.68
N SER A 168 -10.69 -7.78 10.74
CA SER A 168 -9.93 -8.98 11.03
C SER A 168 -10.84 -10.17 11.27
N GLY A 169 -10.64 -11.23 10.49
CA GLY A 169 -11.47 -12.44 10.52
C GLY A 169 -12.84 -12.29 9.86
N GLU A 170 -13.16 -11.12 9.30
CA GLU A 170 -14.36 -10.95 8.48
C GLU A 170 -14.18 -11.70 7.15
N ILE A 171 -15.28 -12.29 6.67
CA ILE A 171 -15.34 -12.97 5.38
C ILE A 171 -16.34 -12.23 4.48
N ILE A 172 -15.85 -11.70 3.37
CA ILE A 172 -16.70 -11.24 2.26
C ILE A 172 -16.98 -12.43 1.36
N HIS A 173 -18.24 -12.82 1.28
CA HIS A 173 -18.68 -14.01 0.57
C HIS A 173 -18.72 -13.83 -0.95
N SER A 174 -18.50 -14.92 -1.68
CA SER A 174 -18.66 -14.95 -3.13
C SER A 174 -20.12 -14.70 -3.52
N PRO A 175 -20.40 -14.07 -4.68
CA PRO A 175 -21.75 -13.70 -5.08
C PRO A 175 -22.69 -14.88 -5.36
N TRP A 176 -22.15 -16.11 -5.50
CA TRP A 176 -22.91 -17.34 -5.68
C TRP A 176 -23.15 -18.12 -4.39
N GLU A 177 -22.67 -17.62 -3.24
CA GLU A 177 -22.99 -18.22 -1.96
C GLU A 177 -24.40 -17.83 -1.53
N SER A 178 -25.23 -18.83 -1.26
CA SER A 178 -26.51 -18.66 -0.59
C SER A 178 -26.24 -18.40 0.89
N VAL A 179 -26.21 -17.13 1.30
CA VAL A 179 -26.06 -16.73 2.72
C VAL A 179 -27.42 -16.64 3.40
#